data_AF-G4YM07-F1
#
_entry.id   AF-G4YM07-F1
#
_cell.length_a   1.000
_cell.length_b   1.000
_cell.length_c   1.000
_cell.angle_alpha   90.00
_cell.angle_beta   90.00
_cell.angle_gamma   90.00
#
_symmetry.space_group_name_H-M   'P 1'
#
loop_
_entity.id
_entity.type
_entity.pdbx_description
1 polymer ?
#
loop_
_entity_poly.entity_id
_entity_poly.type
_entity_poly.pdbx_seq_one_letter_code
_entity_poly.pdbx_strand_id
1 'polypeptide(L)'
;IVGVIDLVEHMLPFGSEQWEIFAACYNAPIPSGHADRDGDSLGRKFKKLYKVPKPSGNGACPLHIERSKRLKRMIKSSIAVATLHLDSSTEENSEDE
;
A
#
# COMPACT_ATOMS: atom_id res chain seq x y z
N ILE A 1 -4.04 -0.25 -18.28
CA ILE A 1 -4.58 -0.55 -16.93
C ILE A 1 -3.52 -0.11 -15.92
N VAL A 2 -3.82 0.85 -15.06
CA VAL A 2 -2.88 1.29 -14.02
C VAL A 2 -2.73 0.18 -12.98
N GLY A 3 -1.50 -0.19 -12.65
CA GLY A 3 -1.21 -1.22 -11.64
C GLY A 3 -1.40 -0.69 -10.22
N VAL A 4 -1.72 -1.57 -9.27
CA VAL A 4 -1.88 -1.21 -7.85
C VAL A 4 -0.60 -0.57 -7.29
N ILE A 5 0.58 -1.11 -7.65
CA ILE A 5 1.86 -0.59 -7.16
C ILE A 5 2.14 0.82 -7.70
N ASP A 6 1.90 1.04 -8.99
CA ASP A 6 2.17 2.33 -9.63
C ASP A 6 1.25 3.43 -9.07
N LEU A 7 -0.02 3.10 -8.83
CA LEU A 7 -0.96 4.05 -8.23
C LEU A 7 -0.62 4.32 -6.75
N VAL A 8 -0.16 3.29 -6.00
CA VAL A 8 0.26 3.47 -4.59
C VAL A 8 1.51 4.36 -4.53
N GLU A 9 2.42 4.24 -5.50
CA GLU A 9 3.60 5.11 -5.59
C GLU A 9 3.23 6.57 -5.86
N HIS A 10 2.15 6.82 -6.61
CA HIS A 10 1.67 8.16 -6.89
C HIS A 10 0.93 8.80 -5.69
N MET A 11 0.11 8.02 -4.99
CA MET A 11 -0.80 8.55 -3.97
C MET A 11 -0.31 8.37 -2.52
N LEU A 12 0.53 7.36 -2.27
CA LEU A 12 0.97 6.94 -0.92
C LEU A 12 -0.19 6.87 0.10
N PRO A 13 -1.28 6.13 -0.18
CA PRO A 13 -2.47 6.14 0.66
C PRO A 13 -2.19 5.66 2.08
N PHE A 14 -2.68 6.44 3.04
CA PHE A 14 -2.70 6.20 4.47
C PHE A 14 -4.13 6.37 5.01
N GLY A 15 -4.59 5.38 5.79
CA GLY A 15 -5.95 5.38 6.33
C GLY A 15 -7.05 5.03 5.31
N SER A 16 -8.25 4.74 5.81
CA SER A 16 -9.38 4.23 5.02
C SER A 16 -9.85 5.18 3.93
N GLU A 17 -9.99 6.48 4.25
CA GLU A 17 -10.44 7.51 3.31
C GLU A 17 -9.58 7.54 2.05
N GLN A 18 -8.26 7.46 2.20
CA GLN A 18 -7.35 7.52 1.06
C GLN A 18 -7.35 6.23 0.24
N TRP A 19 -7.66 5.09 0.86
CA TRP A 19 -7.91 3.85 0.13
C TRP A 19 -9.21 3.93 -0.70
N GLU A 20 -10.23 4.65 -0.24
CA GLU A 20 -11.44 4.88 -1.04
C GLU A 20 -11.19 5.84 -2.21
N ILE A 21 -10.43 6.92 -2.00
CA ILE A 21 -10.00 7.80 -3.11
C ILE A 21 -9.15 7.00 -4.11
N PHE A 22 -8.24 6.17 -3.61
CA PHE A 22 -7.43 5.26 -4.43
C PHE A 22 -8.31 4.32 -5.27
N ALA A 23 -9.38 3.76 -4.69
CA ALA A 23 -10.32 2.90 -5.39
C ALA A 23 -11.03 3.64 -6.52
N ALA A 24 -11.50 4.87 -6.29
CA ALA A 24 -12.09 5.71 -7.33
C ALA A 24 -11.11 5.94 -8.50
N CYS A 25 -9.85 6.27 -8.20
CA CYS A 25 -8.81 6.44 -9.22
C CYS A 25 -8.48 5.13 -9.96
N TYR A 26 -8.47 4.00 -9.24
CA TYR A 26 -8.20 2.68 -9.82
C TYR A 26 -9.30 2.21 -10.77
N ASN A 27 -10.57 2.48 -10.42
CA ASN A 27 -11.73 2.05 -11.20
C ASN A 27 -12.06 3.02 -12.36
N ALA A 28 -11.75 4.31 -12.26
CA ALA A 28 -12.04 5.31 -13.29
C ALA A 28 -11.63 4.95 -14.74
N PRO A 29 -10.44 4.36 -15.01
CA PRO A 29 -10.06 3.97 -16.37
C PRO A 29 -10.64 2.62 -16.82
N ILE A 30 -11.42 1.93 -15.98
CA ILE A 30 -11.95 0.59 -16.29
C ILE A 30 -13.31 0.73 -17.01
N PRO A 31 -13.52 0.05 -18.16
CA PRO A 31 -14.79 0.12 -18.88
C PRO A 31 -15.99 -0.37 -18.06
N SER A 32 -17.16 0.20 -18.34
CA SER A 32 -18.43 -0.22 -17.72
C SER A 32 -18.70 -1.71 -17.99
N GLY A 33 -18.90 -2.49 -16.93
CA GLY A 33 -19.13 -3.94 -16.99
C GLY A 33 -18.13 -4.77 -16.18
N HIS A 34 -17.03 -4.17 -15.75
CA HIS A 34 -16.18 -4.74 -14.70
C HIS A 34 -16.73 -4.38 -13.32
N ALA A 35 -16.61 -5.31 -12.36
CA ALA A 35 -16.95 -5.04 -10.98
C ALA A 35 -15.93 -4.08 -10.36
N ASP A 36 -16.44 -3.01 -9.75
CA ASP A 36 -15.63 -2.04 -9.02
C ASP A 36 -14.92 -2.71 -7.83
N ARG A 37 -13.71 -2.24 -7.54
CA ARG A 37 -12.98 -2.62 -6.34
C ARG A 37 -13.10 -1.55 -5.28
N ASP A 38 -13.42 -1.94 -4.06
CA ASP A 38 -13.41 -1.08 -2.89
C ASP A 38 -11.97 -0.78 -2.40
N GLY A 39 -11.83 0.26 -1.57
CA GLY A 39 -10.54 0.64 -0.99
C GLY A 39 -9.92 -0.49 -0.16
N ASP A 40 -10.74 -1.18 0.63
CA ASP A 40 -10.29 -2.27 1.49
C ASP A 40 -9.72 -3.47 0.72
N SER A 41 -10.29 -3.87 -0.41
CA SER A 41 -9.78 -4.96 -1.23
C SER A 41 -8.45 -4.58 -1.87
N LEU A 42 -8.30 -3.34 -2.31
CA LEU A 42 -7.07 -2.81 -2.89
C LEU A 42 -5.97 -2.67 -1.83
N GLY A 43 -6.32 -2.18 -0.64
CA GLY A 43 -5.44 -2.12 0.53
C GLY A 43 -4.97 -3.51 0.96
N ARG A 44 -5.88 -4.49 1.04
CA ARG A 44 -5.53 -5.90 1.31
C ARG A 44 -4.64 -6.49 0.23
N LYS A 45 -4.88 -6.18 -1.04
CA LYS A 45 -4.04 -6.62 -2.16
C LYS A 45 -2.63 -6.05 -2.06
N PHE A 46 -2.49 -4.76 -1.73
CA PHE A 46 -1.19 -4.15 -1.49
C PHE A 46 -0.48 -4.76 -0.26
N LYS A 47 -1.22 -5.01 0.83
CA LYS A 47 -0.72 -5.70 2.03
C LYS A 47 -0.14 -7.07 1.72
N LYS A 48 -0.82 -7.87 0.89
CA LYS A 48 -0.31 -9.17 0.45
C LYS A 48 1.01 -9.05 -0.28
N LEU A 49 1.20 -8.03 -1.13
CA LEU A 49 2.43 -7.83 -1.89
C LEU A 49 3.63 -7.54 -0.99
N TYR A 50 3.53 -6.58 -0.07
CA TYR A 50 4.68 -6.24 0.78
C TYR A 50 4.96 -7.29 1.86
N LYS A 51 3.95 -8.09 2.24
CA LYS A 51 4.10 -9.20 3.19
C LYS A 51 4.71 -10.46 2.58
N VAL A 52 4.92 -10.54 1.26
CA VAL A 52 5.61 -11.69 0.66
C VAL A 52 6.97 -11.88 1.34
N PRO A 53 7.26 -13.07 1.88
CA PRO A 53 8.52 -13.34 2.57
C PRO A 53 9.69 -13.23 1.58
N LYS A 54 10.88 -12.93 2.11
CA LYS A 54 12.10 -13.01 1.30
C LYS A 54 12.23 -14.45 0.77
N PRO A 55 12.56 -14.66 -0.51
CA PRO A 55 12.79 -16.01 -1.01
C PRO A 55 13.83 -16.73 -0.15
N SER A 56 13.56 -17.99 0.21
CA SER A 56 14.52 -18.83 0.92
C SER A 56 15.64 -19.25 -0.04
N GLY A 57 16.90 -19.10 0.38
CA GLY A 57 18.09 -19.37 -0.45
C GLY A 57 18.52 -18.19 -1.33
N ASN A 58 19.09 -18.47 -2.50
CA ASN A 58 19.62 -17.46 -3.45
C ASN A 58 18.55 -16.89 -4.42
N GLY A 59 17.26 -17.02 -4.10
CA GLY A 59 16.19 -16.52 -4.96
C GLY A 59 16.14 -15.00 -4.99
N ALA A 60 16.14 -14.39 -6.20
CA ALA A 60 15.92 -12.97 -6.36
C ALA A 60 14.49 -12.59 -5.98
N CYS A 61 14.32 -11.50 -5.23
CA CYS A 61 13.01 -10.98 -4.91
C CYS A 61 12.42 -10.31 -6.16
N PRO A 62 11.18 -10.62 -6.59
CA PRO A 62 10.59 -9.96 -7.75
C PRO A 62 10.49 -8.45 -7.55
N LEU A 63 10.77 -7.67 -8.60
CA LEU A 63 10.83 -6.20 -8.54
C LEU A 63 9.56 -5.57 -7.94
N HIS A 64 8.38 -6.10 -8.27
CA HIS A 64 7.11 -5.59 -7.77
C HIS A 64 6.92 -5.82 -6.25
N ILE A 65 7.49 -6.89 -5.71
CA ILE A 65 7.52 -7.16 -4.26
C ILE A 65 8.47 -6.19 -3.56
N GLU A 66 9.67 -6.00 -4.11
CA GLU A 66 10.64 -5.05 -3.57
C GLU A 66 10.07 -3.62 -3.57
N ARG A 67 9.48 -3.17 -4.68
CA ARG A 67 8.78 -1.88 -4.79
C ARG A 67 7.70 -1.76 -3.73
N SER A 68 6.85 -2.77 -3.56
CA SER A 68 5.78 -2.72 -2.55
C SER A 68 6.32 -2.58 -1.11
N LYS A 69 7.42 -3.25 -0.77
CA LYS A 69 8.09 -3.12 0.53
C LYS A 69 8.69 -1.73 0.75
N ARG A 70 9.24 -1.11 -0.30
CA ARG A 70 9.70 0.30 -0.26
C ARG A 70 8.53 1.25 -0.04
N LEU A 71 7.42 1.06 -0.76
CA LEU A 71 6.22 1.88 -0.63
C LEU A 71 5.58 1.77 0.76
N LYS A 72 5.54 0.57 1.37
CA LYS A 72 5.13 0.39 2.78
C LYS A 72 5.91 1.33 3.70
N ARG A 73 7.23 1.39 3.53
CA ARG A 73 8.11 2.26 4.34
C ARG A 73 7.82 3.73 4.09
N MET A 74 7.65 4.14 2.83
CA MET A 74 7.32 5.53 2.49
C MET A 74 5.98 5.95 3.11
N ILE A 75 4.94 5.13 3.01
CA ILE A 75 3.63 5.40 3.64
C ILE A 75 3.79 5.54 5.16
N LYS A 76 4.52 4.63 5.83
CA LYS A 76 4.79 4.74 7.28
C LYS A 76 5.54 6.03 7.62
N SER A 77 6.53 6.42 6.82
CA SER A 77 7.27 7.68 7.02
C SER A 77 6.38 8.91 6.83
N SER A 78 5.49 8.93 5.84
CA SER A 78 4.53 10.01 5.63
C SER A 78 3.58 10.16 6.82
N ILE A 79 3.09 9.04 7.38
CA ILE A 79 2.28 9.03 8.59
C ILE A 79 3.09 9.57 9.77
N ALA A 80 4.32 9.10 9.97
CA ALA A 80 5.17 9.56 11.07
C ALA A 80 5.42 11.08 11.01
N VAL A 81 5.68 11.64 9.83
CA VAL A 81 5.82 13.10 9.65
C VAL A 81 4.53 13.83 10.02
N ALA A 82 3.37 13.32 9.59
CA ALA A 82 2.08 13.91 9.95
C ALA A 82 1.78 13.83 11.46
N THR A 83 2.14 12.72 12.12
CA THR A 83 1.93 12.51 13.55
C THR A 83 2.91 13.31 14.41
N LEU A 84 4.17 13.47 14.00
CA LEU A 84 5.17 14.30 14.70
C LEU A 84 4.79 15.77 14.75
N HIS A 85 3.92 16.23 13.85
CA HIS A 85 3.33 17.57 13.93
C HIS A 85 2.13 17.66 14.88
N LEU A 86 1.67 16.53 15.43
CA LEU A 86 0.47 16.46 16.27
C LEU A 86 0.76 16.12 17.74
N ASP A 87 1.64 15.17 18.07
CA ASP A 87 2.22 15.02 19.42
C ASP A 87 3.29 13.90 19.46
N SER A 88 4.22 14.01 20.40
CA SER A 88 5.16 12.98 20.84
C SER A 88 4.45 11.67 21.19
N SER A 89 5.10 10.54 20.85
CA SER A 89 4.74 9.16 21.26
C SER A 89 3.73 8.45 20.35
N THR A 90 4.22 7.66 19.40
CA THR A 90 3.47 6.50 18.90
C THR A 90 4.37 5.28 18.92
N GLU A 91 4.00 4.35 19.78
CA GLU A 91 4.70 3.12 20.10
C GLU A 91 4.88 2.21 18.88
N GLU A 92 6.04 1.55 18.84
CA GLU A 92 6.32 0.45 17.92
C GLU A 92 5.33 -0.69 18.18
N ASN A 93 4.24 -0.74 17.41
CA ASN A 93 3.37 -1.91 17.41
C ASN A 93 4.11 -3.08 16.74
N SER A 94 4.55 -4.03 17.57
CA SER A 94 5.10 -5.33 17.22
C SER A 94 4.25 -6.03 16.14
N GLU A 95 4.91 -6.41 15.04
CA GLU A 95 4.34 -7.27 14.00
C GLU A 95 4.73 -8.72 14.32
N ASP A 96 3.93 -9.46 15.11
CA ASP A 96 3.99 -10.93 15.19
C ASP A 96 2.60 -11.53 15.51
N GLU A 97 2.05 -12.22 14.50
CA GLU A 97 1.17 -13.41 14.47
C GLU A 97 0.43 -13.50 13.11
#